data_AF-A0A831KM13-F1
#
_entry.id   AF-A0A831KM13-F1
#
_cell.length_a   1.000
_cell.length_b   1.000
_cell.length_c   1.000
_cell.angle_alpha   90.00
_cell.angle_beta   90.00
_cell.angle_gamma   90.00
#
_symmetry.space_group_name_H-M   'P 1'
#
loop_
_entity.id
_entity.type
_entity.pdbx_description
1 polymer ?
#
loop_
_entity_poly.entity_id
_entity_poly.type
_entity_poly.pdbx_seq_one_letter_code
_entity_poly.pdbx_strand_id
1 'polypeptide(L)'
;MTIKRLLVIIPTALILFLLQSYFWVPTYEEQTKGNPQRLVQYVTASIGDASLLNPILSADSASSQIESLVFDSLIDRDENLRFRGRLAKSWEIYEEAYFYVNKDAAIPRIGNAGAQEIASLLISGKTTPGIPAALQDSLRLIKRIEILPPRQFNTITWVRTKEIDVTVKAPPRIRLVLSKVDQDLFKNLTLILGKDYFSSFAGWKYLATNPSIDHDELIKLSQRLLPSTEHNPIIVFHLRPGVVFHDGHPFTARDVKFTYEAIMDPKNLSPRVSDYEPVRAVQVL
;
A
#
# COMPACT_ATOMS: atom_id res chain seq x y z
N MET A 1 -49.46 -74.41 -22.07
CA MET A 1 -49.54 -73.65 -20.79
C MET A 1 -48.22 -72.98 -20.36
N THR A 2 -47.07 -73.31 -20.97
CA THR A 2 -45.74 -72.83 -20.57
C THR A 2 -45.41 -71.41 -21.05
N ILE A 3 -45.77 -71.06 -22.29
CA ILE A 3 -45.46 -69.73 -22.88
C ILE A 3 -46.15 -68.58 -22.13
N LYS A 4 -47.43 -68.74 -21.75
CA LYS A 4 -48.15 -67.73 -20.95
C LYS A 4 -47.53 -67.51 -19.58
N ARG A 5 -46.96 -68.55 -18.94
CA ARG A 5 -46.27 -68.43 -17.65
C ARG A 5 -44.93 -67.71 -17.79
N LEU A 6 -44.16 -68.01 -18.85
CA LEU A 6 -42.90 -67.33 -19.14
C LEU A 6 -43.08 -65.83 -19.43
N LEU A 7 -44.12 -65.47 -20.19
CA LEU A 7 -44.45 -64.06 -20.50
C LEU A 7 -44.86 -63.24 -19.27
N VAL A 8 -45.27 -63.87 -18.17
CA VAL A 8 -45.58 -63.18 -16.90
C VAL A 8 -44.38 -63.22 -15.95
N ILE A 9 -43.73 -64.38 -15.80
CA ILE A 9 -42.63 -64.56 -14.83
C ILE A 9 -41.41 -63.71 -15.17
N ILE A 10 -41.00 -63.64 -16.44
CA ILE A 10 -39.80 -62.90 -16.86
C ILE A 10 -39.93 -61.40 -16.55
N PRO A 11 -40.98 -60.67 -16.99
CA PRO A 11 -41.10 -59.26 -16.65
C PRO A 11 -41.32 -59.04 -15.15
N THR A 12 -42.01 -59.94 -14.45
CA THR A 12 -42.17 -59.82 -12.99
C THR A 12 -40.84 -59.95 -12.26
N ALA A 13 -40.00 -60.91 -12.66
CA ALA A 13 -38.64 -61.07 -12.12
C ALA A 13 -37.75 -59.86 -12.44
N LEU A 14 -37.86 -59.32 -13.66
CA LEU A 14 -37.13 -58.11 -14.04
C LEU A 14 -37.58 -56.89 -13.22
N ILE A 15 -38.89 -56.72 -13.01
CA ILE A 15 -39.45 -55.65 -12.18
C ILE A 15 -38.97 -55.78 -10.73
N LEU A 16 -38.98 -56.99 -10.16
CA LEU A 16 -38.47 -57.24 -8.81
C LEU A 16 -36.97 -56.96 -8.70
N PHE A 17 -36.19 -57.34 -9.72
CA PHE A 17 -34.76 -57.04 -9.78
C PHE A 17 -34.49 -55.52 -9.87
N LEU A 18 -35.27 -54.80 -10.67
CA LEU A 18 -35.17 -53.33 -10.78
C LEU A 18 -35.63 -52.62 -9.50
N LEU A 19 -36.67 -53.13 -8.81
CA LEU A 19 -37.11 -52.63 -7.52
C LEU A 19 -36.07 -52.86 -6.42
N GLN A 20 -35.34 -53.97 -6.46
CA GLN A 20 -34.23 -54.21 -5.54
C GLN A 20 -33.11 -53.17 -5.72
N SER A 21 -32.84 -52.70 -6.94
CA SER A 21 -31.85 -51.65 -7.21
C SER A 21 -32.12 -50.36 -6.44
N TYR A 22 -33.39 -50.00 -6.23
CA TYR A 22 -33.79 -48.84 -5.43
C TYR A 22 -33.23 -48.89 -3.99
N PHE A 23 -33.07 -50.09 -3.42
CA PHE A 23 -32.50 -50.28 -2.09
C PHE A 23 -30.96 -50.35 -2.08
N TRP A 24 -30.32 -50.42 -3.25
CA TRP A 24 -28.85 -50.46 -3.38
C TRP A 24 -28.23 -49.11 -3.72
N VAL A 25 -29.02 -48.14 -4.20
CA VAL A 25 -28.54 -46.77 -4.43
C VAL A 25 -28.31 -46.11 -3.06
N PRO A 26 -27.09 -45.64 -2.76
CA PRO A 26 -26.82 -44.91 -1.53
C PRO A 26 -27.77 -43.71 -1.43
N THR A 27 -28.50 -43.62 -0.32
CA THR A 27 -29.41 -42.51 -0.06
C THR A 27 -28.59 -41.23 0.19
N TYR A 28 -29.19 -40.05 -0.06
CA TYR A 28 -28.56 -38.77 0.29
C TYR A 28 -28.16 -38.68 1.78
N GLU A 29 -28.84 -39.41 2.67
CA GLU A 29 -28.46 -39.57 4.08
C GLU A 29 -27.11 -40.29 4.26
N GLU A 30 -26.82 -41.34 3.49
CA GLU A 30 -25.53 -42.04 3.54
C GLU A 30 -24.38 -41.14 3.02
N GLN A 31 -24.65 -40.26 2.05
CA GLN A 31 -23.67 -39.26 1.57
C GLN A 31 -23.43 -38.13 2.57
N THR A 32 -24.37 -37.87 3.47
CA THR A 32 -24.30 -36.79 4.49
C THR A 32 -23.95 -37.31 5.88
N LYS A 33 -23.91 -38.63 6.10
CA LYS A 33 -23.35 -39.24 7.31
C LYS A 33 -21.89 -38.81 7.46
N GLY A 34 -21.64 -37.95 8.46
CA GLY A 34 -20.30 -37.43 8.74
C GLY A 34 -19.35 -38.57 9.08
N ASN A 35 -18.27 -38.70 8.29
CA ASN A 35 -17.16 -39.60 8.63
C ASN A 35 -16.39 -38.99 9.82
N PRO A 36 -16.29 -39.66 10.99
CA PRO A 36 -15.52 -39.14 12.11
C PRO A 36 -14.02 -38.92 11.79
N GLN A 37 -13.48 -39.60 10.78
CA GLN A 37 -12.12 -39.39 10.27
C GLN A 37 -11.96 -38.09 9.45
N ARG A 38 -13.06 -37.44 9.02
CA ARG A 38 -12.99 -36.10 8.37
C ARG A 38 -12.46 -35.00 9.28
N LEU A 39 -12.46 -35.21 10.61
CA LEU A 39 -11.83 -34.26 11.54
C LEU A 39 -10.30 -34.15 11.34
N VAL A 40 -9.67 -35.13 10.67
CA VAL A 40 -8.22 -35.16 10.42
C VAL A 40 -7.87 -34.69 9.00
N GLN A 41 -8.75 -34.94 8.02
CA GLN A 41 -8.48 -34.65 6.62
C GLN A 41 -9.66 -33.92 5.96
N TYR A 42 -9.37 -32.73 5.45
CA TYR A 42 -10.27 -31.94 4.61
C TYR A 42 -9.80 -32.03 3.16
N VAL A 43 -10.67 -32.49 2.26
CA VAL A 43 -10.39 -32.58 0.81
C VAL A 43 -11.24 -31.55 0.10
N THR A 44 -10.59 -30.59 -0.57
CA THR A 44 -11.25 -29.60 -1.43
C THR A 44 -10.95 -29.92 -2.89
N ALA A 45 -11.96 -29.81 -3.75
CA ALA A 45 -11.78 -29.95 -5.19
C ALA A 45 -11.40 -28.59 -5.80
N SER A 46 -10.40 -28.57 -6.68
CA SER A 46 -10.07 -27.41 -7.53
C SER A 46 -10.35 -27.79 -8.98
N ILE A 47 -10.88 -26.84 -9.75
CA ILE A 47 -11.15 -27.01 -11.18
C ILE A 47 -9.90 -26.77 -12.05
N GLY A 48 -8.81 -26.30 -11.45
CA GLY A 48 -7.55 -26.04 -12.12
C GLY A 48 -6.36 -26.37 -11.22
N ASP A 49 -5.25 -26.73 -11.84
CA ASP A 49 -4.01 -27.06 -11.15
C ASP A 49 -3.25 -25.79 -10.76
N ALA A 50 -2.61 -25.82 -9.59
CA ALA A 50 -1.69 -24.77 -9.19
C ALA A 50 -0.42 -24.83 -10.05
N SER A 51 -0.07 -23.70 -10.65
CA SER A 51 1.08 -23.62 -11.57
C SER A 51 2.38 -23.28 -10.85
N LEU A 52 2.32 -22.46 -9.79
CA LEU A 52 3.50 -21.99 -9.07
C LEU A 52 3.13 -21.66 -7.62
N LEU A 53 3.90 -22.17 -6.66
CA LEU A 53 3.68 -21.91 -5.22
C LEU A 53 4.68 -20.89 -4.70
N ASN A 54 4.66 -19.69 -5.30
CA ASN A 54 5.45 -18.56 -4.86
C ASN A 54 4.58 -17.29 -4.93
N PRO A 55 4.20 -16.70 -3.78
CA PRO A 55 3.22 -15.62 -3.73
C PRO A 55 3.68 -14.33 -4.41
N ILE A 56 4.99 -14.15 -4.65
CA ILE A 56 5.50 -12.98 -5.38
C ILE A 56 5.36 -13.14 -6.90
N LEU A 57 5.16 -14.36 -7.40
CA LEU A 57 5.15 -14.68 -8.84
C LEU A 57 3.81 -15.23 -9.32
N SER A 58 3.04 -15.89 -8.45
CA SER A 58 1.75 -16.49 -8.80
C SER A 58 0.73 -15.43 -9.23
N ALA A 59 -0.06 -15.77 -10.25
CA ALA A 59 -1.11 -14.91 -10.79
C ALA A 59 -2.43 -15.65 -11.04
N ASP A 60 -2.51 -16.94 -10.69
CA ASP A 60 -3.72 -17.76 -10.82
C ASP A 60 -4.37 -18.06 -9.46
N SER A 61 -5.66 -18.36 -9.49
CA SER A 61 -6.46 -18.57 -8.28
C SER A 61 -6.17 -19.90 -7.57
N ALA A 62 -5.81 -20.96 -8.31
CA ALA A 62 -5.52 -22.27 -7.72
C ALA A 62 -4.22 -22.22 -6.89
N SER A 63 -3.17 -21.61 -7.43
CA SER A 63 -1.93 -21.32 -6.71
C SER A 63 -2.19 -20.44 -5.49
N SER A 64 -2.92 -19.33 -5.65
CA SER A 64 -3.24 -18.40 -4.55
C SER A 64 -3.99 -19.09 -3.39
N GLN A 65 -4.89 -20.02 -3.70
CA GLN A 65 -5.60 -20.80 -2.68
C GLN A 65 -4.65 -21.65 -1.85
N ILE A 66 -3.71 -22.37 -2.49
CA ILE A 66 -2.72 -23.18 -1.78
C ILE A 66 -1.76 -22.29 -1.00
N GLU A 67 -1.29 -21.19 -1.60
CA GLU A 67 -0.39 -20.23 -0.95
C GLU A 67 -1.01 -19.63 0.31
N SER A 68 -2.32 -19.34 0.31
CA SER A 68 -3.03 -18.82 1.50
C SER A 68 -3.07 -19.79 2.69
N LEU A 69 -2.78 -21.08 2.48
CA LEU A 69 -2.67 -22.08 3.54
C LEU A 69 -1.25 -22.15 4.13
N VAL A 70 -0.24 -21.64 3.41
CA VAL A 70 1.19 -21.79 3.74
C VAL A 70 1.82 -20.46 4.15
N PHE A 71 1.41 -19.35 3.53
CA PHE A 71 1.98 -18.03 3.73
C PHE A 71 0.99 -17.10 4.45
N ASP A 72 1.54 -16.26 5.33
CA ASP A 72 0.78 -15.24 6.04
C ASP A 72 1.15 -13.83 5.60
N SER A 73 0.16 -12.93 5.58
CA SER A 73 0.34 -11.51 5.34
C SER A 73 0.63 -10.74 6.64
N LEU A 74 1.04 -9.47 6.53
CA LEU A 74 1.11 -8.57 7.69
C LEU A 74 -0.27 -8.29 8.28
N ILE A 75 -1.23 -8.00 7.41
CA ILE A 75 -2.63 -7.69 7.73
C ILE A 75 -3.56 -8.46 6.81
N ASP A 76 -4.78 -8.69 7.28
CA ASP A 76 -5.83 -9.39 6.56
C ASP A 76 -7.18 -8.72 6.86
N ARG A 77 -8.25 -9.19 6.24
CA ARG A 77 -9.61 -8.75 6.52
C ARG A 77 -10.37 -9.82 7.30
N ASP A 78 -11.21 -9.40 8.23
CA ASP A 78 -12.18 -10.29 8.86
C ASP A 78 -13.41 -10.51 7.98
N GLU A 79 -14.36 -11.30 8.48
CA GLU A 79 -15.65 -11.58 7.84
C GLU A 79 -16.50 -10.33 7.54
N ASN A 80 -16.22 -9.23 8.25
CA ASN A 80 -16.88 -7.93 8.07
C ASN A 80 -16.05 -6.97 7.21
N LEU A 81 -15.03 -7.49 6.50
CA LEU A 81 -14.09 -6.74 5.65
C LEU A 81 -13.26 -5.69 6.40
N ARG A 82 -13.17 -5.78 7.72
CA ARG A 82 -12.35 -4.88 8.55
C ARG A 82 -10.93 -5.38 8.60
N PHE A 83 -9.96 -4.47 8.54
CA PHE A 83 -8.56 -4.83 8.69
C PHE A 83 -8.27 -5.39 10.07
N ARG A 84 -7.55 -6.51 10.11
CA ARG A 84 -7.02 -7.16 11.31
C ARG A 84 -5.56 -7.51 11.11
N GLY A 85 -4.79 -7.53 12.20
CA GLY A 85 -3.38 -7.93 12.17
C GLY A 85 -3.20 -9.44 12.05
N ARG A 86 -2.41 -9.90 11.07
CA ARG A 86 -1.92 -11.28 10.94
C ARG A 86 -0.50 -11.35 11.51
N LEU A 87 0.55 -11.27 10.70
CA LEU A 87 1.92 -11.21 11.21
C LEU A 87 2.23 -9.90 11.94
N ALA A 88 1.52 -8.82 11.61
CA ALA A 88 1.56 -7.59 12.39
C ALA A 88 0.61 -7.68 13.59
N LYS A 89 1.10 -7.32 14.77
CA LYS A 89 0.31 -7.14 15.99
C LYS A 89 -0.54 -5.86 15.90
N SER A 90 0.05 -4.79 15.39
CA SER A 90 -0.59 -3.48 15.22
C SER A 90 0.14 -2.69 14.13
N TRP A 91 -0.47 -1.62 13.65
CA TRP A 91 0.17 -0.69 12.73
C TRP A 91 -0.24 0.75 13.04
N GLU A 92 0.62 1.69 12.67
CA GLU A 92 0.41 3.12 12.80
C GLU A 92 0.47 3.75 11.42
N ILE A 93 -0.43 4.70 11.16
CA ILE A 93 -0.41 5.48 9.92
C ILE A 93 -0.30 6.94 10.31
N TYR A 94 0.74 7.58 9.83
CA TYR A 94 0.96 9.01 10.01
C TYR A 94 1.54 9.60 8.73
N GLU A 95 1.81 10.89 8.73
CA GLU A 95 2.34 11.57 7.55
C GLU A 95 3.47 12.52 7.94
N GLU A 96 4.51 12.52 7.12
CA GLU A 96 5.46 13.61 7.06
C GLU A 96 5.17 14.44 5.81
N ALA A 97 4.70 15.66 5.99
CA ALA A 97 4.45 16.57 4.90
C ALA A 97 5.56 17.62 4.85
N TYR A 98 5.95 18.03 3.65
CA TYR A 98 7.08 18.92 3.47
C TYR A 98 6.77 20.04 2.49
N PHE A 99 7.29 21.24 2.76
CA PHE A 99 7.26 22.34 1.80
C PHE A 99 8.46 23.25 1.94
N TYR A 100 8.88 23.88 0.85
CA TYR A 100 10.04 24.78 0.85
C TYR A 100 9.68 26.16 1.37
N VAL A 101 10.64 26.81 2.03
CA VAL A 101 10.50 28.22 2.42
C VAL A 101 10.56 29.08 1.15
N ASN A 102 9.42 29.68 0.81
CA ASN A 102 9.31 30.56 -0.35
C ASN A 102 9.54 32.03 0.06
N LYS A 103 10.73 32.55 -0.25
CA LYS A 103 11.08 33.96 0.02
C LYS A 103 10.44 34.95 -0.95
N ASP A 104 9.96 34.47 -2.10
CA ASP A 104 9.33 35.29 -3.13
C ASP A 104 7.82 35.49 -2.84
N ALA A 105 7.23 34.71 -1.92
CA ALA A 105 5.84 34.82 -1.51
C ALA A 105 5.68 35.68 -0.25
N ALA A 106 4.87 36.73 -0.35
CA ALA A 106 4.47 37.53 0.79
C ALA A 106 3.37 36.81 1.60
N ILE A 107 3.65 36.55 2.88
CA ILE A 107 2.69 35.97 3.82
C ILE A 107 1.78 37.08 4.35
N PRO A 108 0.44 36.89 4.42
CA PRO A 108 -0.46 37.87 5.01
C PRO A 108 0.00 38.32 6.41
N ARG A 109 0.02 39.65 6.63
CA ARG A 109 0.43 40.32 7.89
C ARG A 109 1.92 40.25 8.25
N ILE A 110 2.70 39.33 7.69
CA ILE A 110 4.12 39.14 8.03
C ILE A 110 5.05 39.58 6.88
N GLY A 111 4.57 39.55 5.64
CA GLY A 111 5.39 39.82 4.46
C GLY A 111 6.34 38.67 4.18
N ASN A 112 7.59 38.97 3.83
CA ASN A 112 8.60 37.96 3.52
C ASN A 112 9.12 37.33 4.82
N ALA A 113 8.83 36.05 5.01
CA ALA A 113 9.14 35.30 6.22
C ALA A 113 10.24 34.25 5.98
N GLY A 114 11.13 34.09 6.95
CA GLY A 114 12.08 32.99 6.99
C GLY A 114 11.45 31.72 7.58
N ALA A 115 12.27 30.67 7.71
CA ALA A 115 11.82 29.37 8.21
C ALA A 115 11.28 29.44 9.64
N GLN A 116 11.93 30.24 10.50
CA GLN A 116 11.59 30.42 11.90
C GLN A 116 10.25 31.14 12.06
N GLU A 117 10.05 32.20 11.29
CA GLU A 117 8.82 33.00 11.29
C GLU A 117 7.63 32.17 10.80
N ILE A 118 7.82 31.36 9.75
CA ILE A 118 6.77 30.46 9.25
C ILE A 118 6.44 29.38 10.28
N ALA A 119 7.45 28.74 10.88
CA ALA A 119 7.20 27.75 11.93
C ALA A 119 6.43 28.35 13.11
N SER A 120 6.81 29.56 13.55
CA SER A 120 6.14 30.30 14.62
C SER A 120 4.70 30.67 14.25
N LEU A 121 4.45 31.06 12.99
CA LEU A 121 3.11 31.32 12.48
C LEU A 121 2.23 30.07 12.51
N LEU A 122 2.75 28.91 12.11
CA LEU A 122 2.00 27.66 12.15
C LEU A 122 1.70 27.21 13.59
N ILE A 123 2.65 27.42 14.50
CA ILE A 123 2.46 27.12 15.94
C ILE A 123 1.39 28.03 16.54
N SER A 124 1.51 29.35 16.36
CA SER A 124 0.54 30.31 16.88
C SER A 124 -0.84 30.14 16.25
N GLY A 125 -0.88 29.79 14.95
CA GLY A 125 -2.09 29.46 14.21
C GLY A 125 -2.97 28.40 14.86
N LYS A 126 -2.38 27.43 15.60
CA LYS A 126 -3.14 26.40 16.32
C LYS A 126 -4.07 26.98 17.39
N THR A 127 -3.71 28.14 17.94
CA THR A 127 -4.43 28.82 19.02
C THR A 127 -5.15 30.09 18.57
N THR A 128 -4.98 30.49 17.30
CA THR A 128 -5.57 31.73 16.78
C THR A 128 -7.09 31.61 16.67
N PRO A 129 -7.87 32.44 17.37
CA PRO A 129 -9.32 32.43 17.25
C PRO A 129 -9.76 32.98 15.89
N GLY A 130 -10.90 32.49 15.38
CA GLY A 130 -11.54 33.02 14.17
C GLY A 130 -10.92 32.57 12.84
N ILE A 131 -10.01 31.59 12.86
CA ILE A 131 -9.54 30.95 11.62
C ILE A 131 -10.60 29.97 11.07
N PRO A 132 -10.62 29.69 9.75
CA PRO A 132 -11.54 28.71 9.17
C PRO A 132 -11.37 27.32 9.80
N ALA A 133 -12.48 26.60 10.01
CA ALA A 133 -12.49 25.29 10.67
C ALA A 133 -11.58 24.26 9.97
N ALA A 134 -11.57 24.22 8.63
CA ALA A 134 -10.70 23.32 7.88
C ALA A 134 -9.21 23.57 8.15
N LEU A 135 -8.79 24.84 8.26
CA LEU A 135 -7.42 25.18 8.64
C LEU A 135 -7.13 24.78 10.09
N GLN A 136 -8.06 25.03 11.01
CA GLN A 136 -7.91 24.64 12.41
C GLN A 136 -7.75 23.12 12.56
N ASP A 137 -8.50 22.35 11.78
CA ASP A 137 -8.42 20.89 11.74
C ASP A 137 -7.05 20.43 11.27
N SER A 138 -6.58 20.92 10.12
CA SER A 138 -5.23 20.60 9.61
C SER A 138 -4.13 20.98 10.61
N LEU A 139 -4.18 22.18 11.18
CA LEU A 139 -3.19 22.64 12.16
C LEU A 139 -3.15 21.77 13.42
N ARG A 140 -4.31 21.26 13.86
CA ARG A 140 -4.42 20.35 15.02
C ARG A 140 -3.81 18.97 14.76
N LEU A 141 -3.79 18.50 13.52
CA LEU A 141 -3.14 17.23 13.16
C LEU A 141 -1.62 17.31 13.22
N ILE A 142 -1.03 18.51 13.05
CA ILE A 142 0.42 18.70 13.09
C ILE A 142 0.93 18.48 14.52
N LYS A 143 1.64 17.38 14.78
CA LYS A 143 2.28 17.06 16.05
C LYS A 143 3.61 17.79 16.24
N ARG A 144 4.44 17.82 15.20
CA ARG A 144 5.77 18.43 15.21
C ARG A 144 6.01 19.26 13.95
N ILE A 145 6.75 20.34 14.11
CA ILE A 145 7.20 21.21 13.01
C ILE A 145 8.71 21.31 13.15
N GLU A 146 9.42 21.01 12.07
CA GLU A 146 10.87 21.01 12.06
C GLU A 146 11.40 21.72 10.84
N ILE A 147 12.47 22.48 11.07
CA ILE A 147 13.15 23.22 10.02
C ILE A 147 14.34 22.38 9.56
N LEU A 148 14.30 21.98 8.29
CA LEU A 148 15.41 21.31 7.64
C LEU A 148 16.29 22.37 6.95
N PRO A 149 17.62 22.30 7.13
CA PRO A 149 18.53 23.27 6.54
C PRO A 149 18.55 23.16 5.00
N PRO A 150 19.06 24.19 4.30
CA PRO A 150 19.34 24.10 2.87
C PRO A 150 20.22 22.88 2.58
N ARG A 151 20.00 22.23 1.43
CA ARG A 151 20.80 21.08 0.99
C ARG A 151 21.25 21.26 -0.46
N GLN A 152 22.46 20.83 -0.74
CA GLN A 152 22.99 20.76 -2.09
C GLN A 152 23.27 19.32 -2.48
N PHE A 153 22.84 18.92 -3.66
CA PHE A 153 23.13 17.61 -4.22
C PHE A 153 23.23 17.67 -5.73
N ASN A 154 23.95 16.70 -6.30
CA ASN A 154 24.09 16.53 -7.73
C ASN A 154 23.29 15.30 -8.15
N THR A 155 22.61 15.39 -9.29
CA THR A 155 21.88 14.26 -9.88
C THR A 155 22.01 14.31 -11.38
N ILE A 156 22.01 13.14 -12.01
CA ILE A 156 21.97 13.01 -13.46
C ILE A 156 20.54 12.69 -13.84
N THR A 157 20.02 13.34 -14.87
CA THR A 157 18.68 13.08 -15.39
C THR A 157 18.64 13.14 -16.90
N TRP A 158 17.68 12.45 -17.48
CA TRP A 158 17.37 12.56 -18.89
C TRP A 158 16.35 13.68 -19.11
N VAL A 159 16.64 14.57 -20.05
CA VAL A 159 15.68 15.54 -20.60
C VAL A 159 15.57 15.26 -22.09
N ARG A 160 14.38 14.84 -22.53
CA ARG A 160 14.13 14.31 -23.88
C ARG A 160 15.02 13.08 -24.15
N THR A 161 16.12 13.27 -24.88
CA THR A 161 17.08 12.21 -25.24
C THR A 161 18.50 12.53 -24.80
N LYS A 162 18.70 13.61 -24.05
CA LYS A 162 20.01 14.04 -23.56
C LYS A 162 20.14 13.79 -22.07
N GLU A 163 21.29 13.27 -21.68
CA GLU A 163 21.72 13.19 -20.29
C GLU A 163 22.17 14.58 -19.83
N ILE A 164 21.66 15.02 -18.68
CA ILE A 164 21.88 16.35 -18.10
C ILE A 164 22.35 16.16 -16.66
N ASP A 165 23.51 16.73 -16.35
CA ASP A 165 23.96 16.89 -14.97
C ASP A 165 23.22 18.06 -14.34
N VAL A 166 22.61 17.83 -13.19
CA VAL A 166 21.85 18.84 -12.46
C VAL A 166 22.43 19.00 -11.07
N THR A 167 22.87 20.22 -10.77
CA THR A 167 23.19 20.64 -9.42
C THR A 167 21.98 21.33 -8.81
N VAL A 168 21.48 20.80 -7.70
CA VAL A 168 20.32 21.32 -6.98
C VAL A 168 20.80 21.97 -5.69
N LYS A 169 20.49 23.26 -5.51
CA LYS A 169 20.76 24.04 -4.29
C LYS A 169 19.45 24.36 -3.57
N ALA A 170 18.84 23.33 -2.99
CA ALA A 170 17.51 23.43 -2.39
C ALA A 170 17.51 24.40 -1.18
N PRO A 171 16.52 25.29 -1.08
CA PRO A 171 16.36 26.19 0.07
C PRO A 171 15.96 25.39 1.34
N PRO A 172 15.92 26.05 2.52
CA PRO A 172 15.37 25.42 3.73
C PRO A 172 13.97 24.88 3.49
N ARG A 173 13.64 23.79 4.18
CA ARG A 173 12.35 23.11 4.07
C ARG A 173 11.71 22.97 5.44
N ILE A 174 10.39 23.03 5.51
CA ILE A 174 9.64 22.76 6.72
C ILE A 174 9.08 21.34 6.62
N ARG A 175 9.40 20.52 7.63
CA ARG A 175 8.83 19.19 7.84
C ARG A 175 7.71 19.29 8.87
N LEU A 176 6.51 18.87 8.48
CA LEU A 176 5.35 18.75 9.33
C LEU A 176 5.11 17.27 9.61
N VAL A 177 5.16 16.85 10.87
CA VAL A 177 4.78 15.49 11.27
C VAL A 177 3.33 15.53 11.74
N LEU A 178 2.44 14.88 10.99
CA LEU A 178 1.02 14.85 11.26
C LEU A 178 0.63 13.58 12.01
N SER A 179 -0.50 13.61 12.73
CA SER A 179 -1.04 12.44 13.43
C SER A 179 -1.72 11.42 12.52
N LYS A 180 -2.12 11.83 11.31
CA LYS A 180 -2.76 11.04 10.26
C LYS A 180 -2.55 11.76 8.92
N VAL A 181 -2.84 11.09 7.81
CA VAL A 181 -2.80 11.70 6.47
C VAL A 181 -3.88 12.78 6.33
N ASP A 182 -3.49 13.95 5.84
CA ASP A 182 -4.40 15.06 5.52
C ASP A 182 -4.25 15.48 4.04
N GLN A 183 -5.20 15.06 3.21
CA GLN A 183 -5.19 15.32 1.76
C GLN A 183 -5.35 16.82 1.42
N ASP A 184 -5.96 17.61 2.31
CA ASP A 184 -6.22 19.03 2.09
C ASP A 184 -5.18 19.92 2.80
N LEU A 185 -4.14 19.34 3.42
CA LEU A 185 -3.18 20.06 4.25
C LEU A 185 -2.66 21.34 3.58
N PHE A 186 -2.02 21.22 2.41
CA PHE A 186 -1.40 22.37 1.76
C PHE A 186 -2.43 23.37 1.25
N LYS A 187 -3.59 22.89 0.78
CA LYS A 187 -4.71 23.75 0.39
C LYS A 187 -5.17 24.60 1.59
N ASN A 188 -5.34 23.99 2.75
CA ASN A 188 -5.75 24.68 3.97
C ASN A 188 -4.66 25.63 4.46
N LEU A 189 -3.38 25.24 4.39
CA LEU A 189 -2.25 26.11 4.77
C LEU A 189 -2.16 27.38 3.92
N THR A 190 -2.68 27.40 2.68
CA THR A 190 -2.75 28.65 1.89
C THR A 190 -3.59 29.74 2.58
N LEU A 191 -4.53 29.37 3.46
CA LEU A 191 -5.38 30.32 4.17
C LEU A 191 -4.61 31.16 5.19
N ILE A 192 -3.45 30.66 5.66
CA ILE A 192 -2.57 31.38 6.59
C ILE A 192 -1.26 31.84 5.93
N LEU A 193 -0.72 31.07 4.98
CA LEU A 193 0.53 31.39 4.28
C LEU A 193 0.35 32.30 3.07
N GLY A 194 -0.88 32.42 2.56
CA GLY A 194 -1.20 33.13 1.31
C GLY A 194 -1.57 32.16 0.19
N LYS A 195 -2.54 32.58 -0.64
CA LYS A 195 -3.10 31.75 -1.74
C LYS A 195 -2.03 31.26 -2.71
N ASP A 196 -1.06 32.12 -3.01
CA ASP A 196 -0.03 31.84 -4.00
C ASP A 196 1.27 31.29 -3.39
N TYR A 197 1.30 30.99 -2.09
CA TYR A 197 2.54 30.65 -1.40
C TYR A 197 3.25 29.44 -2.03
N PHE A 198 2.50 28.38 -2.35
CA PHE A 198 3.05 27.16 -2.96
C PHE A 198 3.13 27.23 -4.49
N SER A 199 2.22 27.94 -5.15
CA SER A 199 2.17 28.05 -6.62
C SER A 199 3.24 28.99 -7.17
N SER A 200 3.63 30.02 -6.40
CA SER A 200 4.69 30.98 -6.76
C SER A 200 6.11 30.47 -6.51
N PHE A 201 6.28 29.25 -5.98
CA PHE A 201 7.60 28.72 -5.68
C PHE A 201 8.41 28.49 -6.97
N ALA A 202 9.38 29.36 -7.22
CA ALA A 202 10.23 29.33 -8.40
C ALA A 202 11.39 28.31 -8.25
N GLY A 203 11.06 27.01 -8.25
CA GLY A 203 12.01 25.91 -8.08
C GLY A 203 13.21 25.96 -9.03
N TRP A 204 13.00 26.39 -10.27
CA TRP A 204 14.04 26.50 -11.31
C TRP A 204 15.22 27.42 -10.92
N LYS A 205 15.02 28.40 -10.04
CA LYS A 205 16.11 29.28 -9.54
C LYS A 205 17.17 28.52 -8.74
N TYR A 206 16.82 27.34 -8.24
CA TYR A 206 17.66 26.49 -7.40
C TYR A 206 18.35 25.36 -8.18
N LEU A 207 18.16 25.30 -9.50
CA LEU A 207 18.76 24.30 -10.38
C LEU A 207 19.84 24.97 -11.25
N ALA A 208 20.97 24.30 -11.39
CA ALA A 208 21.96 24.57 -12.42
C ALA A 208 22.16 23.30 -13.25
N THR A 209 22.12 23.40 -14.57
CA THR A 209 22.23 22.25 -15.47
C THR A 209 23.47 22.34 -16.34
N ASN A 210 24.06 21.18 -16.65
CA ASN A 210 25.11 21.05 -17.63
C ASN A 210 24.80 19.86 -18.55
N PRO A 211 24.60 20.07 -19.87
CA PRO A 211 24.52 21.37 -20.57
C PRO A 211 23.32 22.22 -20.11
N SER A 212 23.34 23.52 -20.44
CA SER A 212 22.18 24.39 -20.21
C SER A 212 20.99 23.92 -21.05
N ILE A 213 19.80 23.92 -20.44
CA ILE A 213 18.53 23.57 -21.09
C ILE A 213 17.65 24.81 -21.24
N ASP A 214 16.57 24.69 -22.01
CA ASP A 214 15.58 25.75 -22.18
C ASP A 214 14.84 26.05 -20.86
N HIS A 215 14.32 27.28 -20.73
CA HIS A 215 13.64 27.72 -19.51
C HIS A 215 12.39 26.89 -19.19
N ASP A 216 11.59 26.52 -20.20
CA ASP A 216 10.38 25.73 -20.00
C ASP A 216 10.72 24.29 -19.57
N GLU A 217 11.80 23.73 -20.13
CA GLU A 217 12.33 22.43 -19.72
C GLU A 217 12.87 22.49 -18.28
N LEU A 218 13.53 23.58 -17.90
CA LEU A 218 14.03 23.81 -16.54
C LEU A 218 12.89 23.94 -15.52
N ILE A 219 11.81 24.63 -15.86
CA ILE A 219 10.61 24.71 -15.01
C ILE A 219 10.03 23.31 -14.78
N LYS A 220 9.78 22.54 -15.84
CA LYS A 220 9.25 21.17 -15.74
C LYS A 220 10.18 20.27 -14.92
N LEU A 221 11.48 20.37 -15.14
CA LEU A 221 12.47 19.62 -14.39
C LEU A 221 12.45 20.01 -12.90
N SER A 222 12.33 21.30 -12.60
CA SER A 222 12.26 21.79 -11.22
C SER A 222 11.02 21.29 -10.47
N GLN A 223 9.86 21.16 -11.13
CA GLN A 223 8.65 20.61 -10.51
C GLN A 223 8.82 19.16 -10.07
N ARG A 224 9.64 18.39 -10.81
CA ARG A 224 9.94 16.98 -10.46
C ARG A 224 11.01 16.85 -9.38
N LEU A 225 12.06 17.67 -9.42
CA LEU A 225 13.19 17.58 -8.49
C LEU A 225 12.98 18.37 -7.19
N LEU A 226 12.27 19.48 -7.25
CA LEU A 226 11.95 20.38 -6.15
C LEU A 226 10.46 20.76 -6.18
N PRO A 227 9.54 19.80 -6.00
CA PRO A 227 8.13 20.14 -5.86
C PRO A 227 7.93 21.07 -4.67
N SER A 228 7.06 22.07 -4.81
CA SER A 228 6.83 23.08 -3.76
C SER A 228 6.30 22.47 -2.46
N THR A 229 5.55 21.38 -2.59
CA THR A 229 4.95 20.59 -1.51
C THR A 229 5.15 19.10 -1.76
N GLU A 230 5.20 18.29 -0.71
CA GLU A 230 5.34 16.84 -0.79
C GLU A 230 4.58 16.20 0.38
N HIS A 231 3.67 15.29 0.05
CA HIS A 231 3.05 14.39 1.01
C HIS A 231 3.91 13.12 1.10
N ASN A 232 4.20 12.66 2.31
CA ASN A 232 4.87 11.38 2.54
C ASN A 232 4.15 10.62 3.66
N PRO A 233 3.05 9.90 3.33
CA PRO A 233 2.41 8.97 4.24
C PRO A 233 3.36 7.85 4.66
N ILE A 234 3.33 7.49 5.94
CA ILE A 234 4.18 6.45 6.53
C ILE A 234 3.29 5.45 7.26
N ILE A 235 3.54 4.16 7.00
CA ILE A 235 2.93 3.04 7.71
C ILE A 235 4.02 2.33 8.49
N VAL A 236 3.83 2.19 9.81
CA VAL A 236 4.73 1.43 10.69
C VAL A 236 4.01 0.18 11.16
N PHE A 237 4.56 -0.99 10.85
CA PHE A 237 4.04 -2.27 11.32
C PHE A 237 4.83 -2.76 12.54
N HIS A 238 4.10 -3.10 13.60
CA HIS A 238 4.66 -3.73 14.79
C HIS A 238 4.41 -5.23 14.69
N LEU A 239 5.45 -6.03 14.51
CA LEU A 239 5.32 -7.47 14.27
C LEU A 239 4.95 -8.25 15.53
N ARG A 240 4.29 -9.40 15.36
CA ARG A 240 4.02 -10.33 16.47
C ARG A 240 5.33 -11.01 16.89
N PRO A 241 5.63 -11.05 18.21
CA PRO A 241 6.80 -11.76 18.70
C PRO A 241 6.58 -13.28 18.65
N GLY A 242 7.68 -14.03 18.52
CA GLY A 242 7.67 -15.50 18.64
C GLY A 242 7.06 -16.24 17.44
N VAL A 243 6.78 -15.54 16.32
CA VAL A 243 6.41 -16.20 15.08
C VAL A 243 7.64 -16.88 14.48
N VAL A 244 7.46 -18.10 14.01
CA VAL A 244 8.50 -18.92 13.37
C VAL A 244 8.02 -19.41 12.02
N PHE A 245 8.94 -19.57 11.08
CA PHE A 245 8.71 -20.28 9.84
C PHE A 245 8.58 -21.80 10.08
N HIS A 246 8.10 -22.53 9.08
CA HIS A 246 7.90 -23.98 9.16
C HIS A 246 9.18 -24.79 9.39
N ASP A 247 10.35 -24.20 9.13
CA ASP A 247 11.67 -24.80 9.37
C ASP A 247 12.26 -24.42 10.76
N GLY A 248 11.52 -23.63 11.55
CA GLY A 248 11.92 -23.20 12.88
C GLY A 248 12.67 -21.86 12.94
N HIS A 249 12.99 -21.23 11.80
CA HIS A 249 13.62 -19.91 11.83
C HIS A 249 12.66 -18.83 12.36
N PRO A 250 13.13 -17.88 13.17
CA PRO A 250 12.29 -16.80 13.66
C PRO A 250 11.92 -15.82 12.54
N PHE A 251 10.66 -15.41 12.49
CA PHE A 251 10.18 -14.35 11.59
C PHE A 251 10.54 -12.97 12.13
N THR A 252 11.09 -12.11 11.28
CA THR A 252 11.60 -10.78 11.63
C THR A 252 11.21 -9.72 10.60
N ALA A 253 11.43 -8.45 10.95
CA ALA A 253 11.24 -7.34 10.01
C ALA A 253 12.20 -7.37 8.80
N ARG A 254 13.30 -8.13 8.88
CA ARG A 254 14.20 -8.33 7.73
C ARG A 254 13.55 -9.21 6.67
N ASP A 255 12.74 -10.19 7.05
CA ASP A 255 12.03 -11.07 6.13
C ASP A 255 10.92 -10.32 5.38
N VAL A 256 10.26 -9.40 6.07
CA VAL A 256 9.30 -8.46 5.46
C VAL A 256 10.00 -7.57 4.43
N LYS A 257 11.12 -6.95 4.82
CA LYS A 257 11.91 -6.10 3.92
C LYS A 257 12.43 -6.89 2.72
N PHE A 258 12.94 -8.10 2.93
CA PHE A 258 13.38 -9.00 1.87
C PHE A 258 12.25 -9.31 0.89
N THR A 259 11.04 -9.60 1.37
CA THR A 259 9.88 -9.89 0.52
C THR A 259 9.53 -8.71 -0.36
N TYR A 260 9.53 -7.49 0.20
CA TYR A 260 9.31 -6.26 -0.57
C TYR A 260 10.41 -6.06 -1.62
N GLU A 261 11.68 -6.20 -1.24
CA GLU A 261 12.83 -6.05 -2.16
C GLU A 261 12.78 -7.10 -3.28
N ALA A 262 12.37 -8.33 -2.97
CA ALA A 262 12.21 -9.39 -3.95
C ALA A 262 11.08 -9.11 -4.96
N ILE A 263 9.96 -8.52 -4.52
CA ILE A 263 8.89 -8.08 -5.42
C ILE A 263 9.40 -6.97 -6.36
N MET A 264 10.16 -6.01 -5.82
CA MET A 264 10.64 -4.85 -6.57
C MET A 264 11.89 -5.11 -7.43
N ASP A 265 12.59 -6.24 -7.26
CA ASP A 265 13.74 -6.59 -8.09
C ASP A 265 13.27 -6.93 -9.52
N PRO A 266 13.67 -6.15 -10.54
CA PRO A 266 13.26 -6.38 -11.93
C PRO A 266 13.72 -7.74 -12.47
N LYS A 267 14.74 -8.38 -11.87
CA LYS A 267 15.18 -9.73 -12.26
C LYS A 267 14.19 -10.83 -11.88
N ASN A 268 13.36 -10.59 -10.87
CA ASN A 268 12.36 -11.55 -10.42
C ASN A 268 11.09 -11.53 -11.28
N LEU A 269 10.90 -10.51 -12.12
CA LEU A 269 9.76 -10.38 -13.03
C LEU A 269 8.40 -10.55 -12.32
N SER A 270 8.28 -10.04 -11.09
CA SER A 270 7.05 -10.16 -10.31
C SER A 270 5.89 -9.43 -11.01
N PRO A 271 4.72 -10.05 -11.17
CA PRO A 271 3.53 -9.35 -11.66
C PRO A 271 2.98 -8.34 -10.64
N ARG A 272 3.51 -8.31 -9.41
CA ARG A 272 3.03 -7.47 -8.31
C ARG A 272 3.77 -6.13 -8.17
N VAL A 273 4.77 -5.86 -9.02
CA VAL A 273 5.58 -4.63 -8.93
C VAL A 273 4.71 -3.37 -8.86
N SER A 274 3.64 -3.31 -9.66
CA SER A 274 2.71 -2.16 -9.69
C SER A 274 2.01 -1.90 -8.36
N ASP A 275 1.76 -2.94 -7.56
CA ASP A 275 1.06 -2.82 -6.27
C ASP A 275 1.96 -2.15 -5.22
N TYR A 276 3.27 -2.21 -5.41
CA TYR A 276 4.29 -1.73 -4.48
C TYR A 276 5.09 -0.53 -5.01
N GLU A 277 4.98 -0.19 -6.30
CA GLU A 277 5.62 0.98 -6.92
C GLU A 277 5.43 2.31 -6.15
N PRO A 278 4.25 2.61 -5.55
CA PRO A 278 4.07 3.83 -4.78
C PRO A 278 4.90 3.92 -3.49
N VAL A 279 5.44 2.79 -2.99
CA VAL A 279 6.21 2.75 -1.75
C VAL A 279 7.62 3.27 -2.01
N ARG A 280 7.92 4.44 -1.46
CA ARG A 280 9.23 5.09 -1.64
C ARG A 280 10.39 4.32 -1.03
N ALA A 281 10.20 3.76 0.17
CA ALA A 281 11.25 3.06 0.92
C ALA A 281 10.66 2.14 1.99
N VAL A 282 11.38 1.07 2.29
CA VAL A 282 11.11 0.16 3.42
C VAL A 282 12.32 0.14 4.35
N GLN A 283 12.07 0.32 5.65
CA GLN A 283 13.11 0.40 6.68
C GLN A 283 12.78 -0.57 7.82
N VAL A 284 13.83 -1.14 8.41
CA VAL A 284 13.76 -1.91 9.65
C VAL A 284 14.14 -0.96 10.78
N LEU A 285 13.26 -0.79 11.76
CA LEU A 285 13.43 0.10 12.92
C LEU A 285 14.13 -0.60 14.09
#